data_AF-A0A964RA20-F1
#
_entry.id   AF-A0A964RA20-F1
#
_cell.length_a   1.000
_cell.length_b   1.000
_cell.length_c   1.000
_cell.angle_alpha   90.00
_cell.angle_beta   90.00
_cell.angle_gamma   90.00
#
_symmetry.space_group_name_H-M   'P 1'
#
loop_
_entity.id
_entity.type
_entity.pdbx_description
1 polymer ?
#
loop_
_entity_poly.entity_id
_entity_poly.type
_entity_poly.pdbx_seq_one_letter_code
_entity_poly.pdbx_strand_id
1 'polypeptide(L)'
;MKTQWIALSSAALLAVIVVAAGGCQVIRAGYETAPYRVLESDGAFQIREYPTMQWVETTMGSGMGNSDGSFGRLFGFITGRNQSQQKIAMTTPVYMAGSPTADPASQRVMAFVMPKAMA
;
A
#
# COMPACT_ATOMS: atom_id res chain seq x y z
N MET A 1 14.12 51.94 25.39
CA MET A 1 14.02 50.69 26.17
C MET A 1 12.69 49.97 25.95
N LYS A 2 11.52 50.55 26.26
CA LYS A 2 10.20 49.85 26.14
C LYS A 2 9.84 49.33 24.74
N THR A 3 10.23 50.04 23.67
CA THR A 3 9.98 49.64 22.27
C THR A 3 10.84 48.45 21.81
N GLN A 4 12.03 48.28 22.37
CA GLN A 4 12.92 47.14 22.07
C GLN A 4 12.40 45.83 22.68
N TRP A 5 11.73 45.91 23.84
CA TRP A 5 11.13 44.75 24.50
C TRP A 5 9.90 44.25 23.74
N ILE A 6 9.08 45.16 23.22
CA ILE A 6 7.90 44.81 22.40
C ILE A 6 8.33 44.11 21.10
N ALA A 7 9.35 44.62 20.41
CA ALA A 7 9.85 44.03 19.17
C ALA A 7 10.41 42.60 19.36
N LEU A 8 11.12 42.35 20.47
CA LEU A 8 11.65 41.03 20.81
C LEU A 8 10.53 40.03 21.12
N SER A 9 9.48 40.45 21.83
CA SER A 9 8.31 39.61 22.12
C SER A 9 7.53 39.24 20.85
N SER A 10 7.34 40.20 19.94
CA SER A 10 6.64 39.97 18.66
C SER A 10 7.40 39.01 17.76
N ALA A 11 8.73 39.13 17.67
CA ALA A 11 9.56 38.22 16.88
C ALA A 11 9.56 36.79 17.43
N ALA A 12 9.61 36.63 18.76
CA ALA A 12 9.49 35.33 19.41
C ALA A 12 8.13 34.67 19.17
N LEU A 13 7.04 35.44 19.26
CA LEU A 13 5.69 34.95 18.98
C LEU A 13 5.53 34.52 17.52
N LEU A 14 6.07 35.29 16.57
CA LEU A 14 6.07 34.95 15.15
C LEU A 14 6.87 33.66 14.87
N ALA A 15 8.03 33.48 15.50
CA ALA A 15 8.83 32.26 15.37
C ALA A 15 8.09 31.01 15.89
N VAL A 16 7.38 31.14 17.03
CA VAL A 16 6.56 30.05 17.59
C VAL A 16 5.40 29.69 16.67
N ILE A 17 4.75 30.69 16.04
CA ILE A 17 3.65 30.47 15.09
C ILE A 17 4.16 29.76 13.81
N VAL A 18 5.34 30.13 13.30
CA VAL A 18 5.95 29.48 12.12
C VAL A 18 6.34 28.03 12.40
N VAL A 19 6.87 27.72 13.58
CA VAL A 19 7.18 26.35 13.99
C VAL A 19 5.90 25.52 14.19
N ALA A 20 4.86 26.10 14.81
CA ALA A 20 3.57 25.45 14.97
C ALA A 20 2.86 25.20 13.61
N ALA A 21 2.97 26.13 12.67
CA ALA A 21 2.42 25.99 11.32
C ALA A 21 3.22 25.02 10.43
N GLY A 22 4.54 24.90 10.65
CA GLY A 22 5.42 23.96 9.93
C GLY A 22 5.38 22.51 10.44
N GLY A 23 4.77 22.27 11.60
CA GLY A 23 4.73 20.98 12.30
C GLY A 23 3.76 19.94 11.73
N CYS A 24 2.88 20.31 10.78
CA CYS A 24 2.00 19.34 10.12
C CYS A 24 2.66 18.82 8.84
N GLN A 25 3.82 18.16 8.97
CA GLN A 25 4.37 17.38 7.88
C GLN A 25 3.43 16.19 7.65
N VAL A 26 2.80 16.18 6.48
CA VAL A 26 1.82 15.20 6.04
C VAL A 26 2.52 13.86 5.82
N ILE A 27 2.75 13.08 6.88
CA ILE A 27 3.28 11.71 6.74
C ILE A 27 2.13 10.80 6.26
N ARG A 28 1.89 10.76 4.96
CA ARG A 28 1.13 9.68 4.36
C ARG A 28 2.02 8.45 4.31
N ALA A 29 2.00 7.64 5.37
CA ALA A 29 2.57 6.30 5.32
C ALA A 29 1.71 5.45 4.36
N GLY A 30 2.17 5.32 3.12
CA GLY A 30 1.59 4.40 2.14
C GLY A 30 1.95 2.94 2.46
N TYR A 31 1.19 2.01 1.90
CA TYR A 31 1.56 0.60 1.92
C TYR A 31 2.78 0.35 1.03
N GLU A 32 3.58 -0.66 1.37
CA GLU A 32 4.64 -1.13 0.47
C GLU A 32 4.02 -1.56 -0.86
N THR A 33 4.61 -1.13 -1.98
CA THR A 33 4.16 -1.50 -3.32
C THR A 33 5.10 -2.54 -3.92
N ALA A 34 4.54 -3.51 -4.66
CA ALA A 34 5.28 -4.49 -5.42
C ALA A 34 6.39 -3.80 -6.23
N PRO A 35 7.68 -4.20 -6.08
CA PRO A 35 8.77 -3.56 -6.80
C PRO A 35 8.62 -3.77 -8.31
N TYR A 36 8.90 -2.73 -9.09
CA TYR A 36 8.98 -2.80 -10.54
C TYR A 36 10.01 -1.82 -11.09
N ARG A 37 10.52 -2.11 -12.29
CA ARG A 37 11.29 -1.17 -13.10
C ARG A 37 10.46 -0.77 -14.31
N VAL A 38 10.30 0.54 -14.54
CA VAL A 38 9.66 1.03 -15.77
C VAL A 38 10.68 0.91 -16.90
N LEU A 39 10.33 0.15 -17.94
CA LEU A 39 11.14 0.00 -19.15
C LEU A 39 10.79 1.08 -20.17
N GLU A 40 9.51 1.41 -20.29
CA GLU A 40 8.98 2.41 -21.22
C GLU A 40 7.74 3.09 -20.62
N SER A 41 7.54 4.36 -20.95
CA SER A 41 6.37 5.14 -20.53
C SER A 41 5.95 6.07 -21.66
N ASP A 42 4.71 5.94 -22.11
CA ASP A 42 4.10 6.80 -23.11
C ASP A 42 2.69 7.16 -22.61
N GLY A 43 2.56 8.33 -21.96
CA GLY A 43 1.34 8.99 -21.49
C GLY A 43 0.16 8.12 -21.03
N ALA A 44 -0.45 7.39 -21.97
CA ALA A 44 -1.52 6.42 -21.77
C ALA A 44 -1.11 5.10 -21.09
N PHE A 45 0.17 4.67 -21.17
CA PHE A 45 0.61 3.38 -20.62
C PHE A 45 2.07 3.37 -20.14
N GLN A 46 2.41 2.28 -19.43
CA GLN A 46 3.77 1.97 -19.01
C GLN A 46 4.07 0.48 -19.22
N ILE A 47 5.29 0.19 -19.68
CA ILE A 47 5.84 -1.17 -19.68
C ILE A 47 6.67 -1.34 -18.41
N ARG A 48 6.31 -2.33 -17.60
CA ARG A 48 6.94 -2.59 -16.30
C ARG A 48 7.53 -3.99 -16.26
N GLU A 49 8.78 -4.08 -15.83
CA GLU A 49 9.42 -5.34 -15.46
C GLU A 49 9.27 -5.57 -13.95
N TYR A 50 8.77 -6.73 -13.57
CA TYR A 50 8.66 -7.15 -12.17
C TYR A 50 9.73 -8.21 -11.86
N PRO A 51 10.50 -8.07 -10.77
CA PRO A 51 11.45 -9.09 -10.35
C PRO A 51 10.70 -10.31 -9.79
N THR A 52 11.44 -11.38 -9.48
CA THR A 52 10.90 -12.48 -8.68
C THR A 52 10.46 -11.97 -7.31
N MET A 53 9.23 -12.29 -6.92
CA MET A 53 8.63 -11.88 -5.65
C MET A 53 7.96 -13.10 -5.00
N GLN A 54 7.75 -13.02 -3.69
CA GLN A 54 6.89 -13.96 -2.97
C GLN A 54 5.48 -13.39 -2.85
N TRP A 55 4.51 -14.28 -2.94
CA TRP A 55 3.09 -13.95 -2.98
C TRP A 55 2.36 -15.01 -2.15
N VAL A 56 1.25 -14.61 -1.56
CA VAL A 56 0.27 -15.54 -1.00
C VAL A 56 -0.99 -15.46 -1.83
N GLU A 57 -1.54 -16.60 -2.22
CA GLU A 57 -2.70 -16.69 -3.10
C GLU A 57 -3.84 -17.49 -2.49
N THR A 58 -5.05 -17.21 -2.97
CA THR A 58 -6.24 -18.04 -2.74
C THR A 58 -6.97 -18.23 -4.05
N THR A 59 -7.55 -19.42 -4.22
CA THR A 59 -8.57 -19.67 -5.23
C THR A 59 -9.73 -18.70 -5.06
N MET A 60 -10.23 -18.20 -6.17
CA MET A 60 -11.49 -17.48 -6.26
C MET A 60 -12.63 -18.45 -6.65
N GLY A 61 -13.80 -18.28 -6.05
CA GLY A 61 -15.01 -19.03 -6.40
C GLY A 61 -15.56 -18.62 -7.76
N SER A 62 -16.68 -19.21 -8.17
CA SER A 62 -17.37 -18.92 -9.45
C SER A 62 -18.11 -17.57 -9.47
N GLY A 63 -18.25 -16.91 -8.32
CA GLY A 63 -18.85 -15.57 -8.22
C GLY A 63 -18.04 -14.51 -8.97
N MET A 64 -18.72 -13.47 -9.46
CA MET A 64 -18.03 -12.31 -10.06
C MET A 64 -17.61 -11.34 -8.95
N GLY A 65 -16.36 -10.87 -9.00
CA GLY A 65 -15.81 -9.89 -8.05
C GLY A 65 -15.57 -10.43 -6.64
N ASN A 66 -15.59 -9.53 -5.64
CA ASN A 66 -15.25 -9.84 -4.24
C ASN A 66 -16.35 -10.58 -3.45
N SER A 67 -17.35 -11.13 -4.15
CA SER A 67 -18.53 -11.76 -3.54
C SER A 67 -18.26 -13.18 -3.03
N ASP A 68 -17.13 -13.79 -3.40
CA ASP A 68 -16.75 -15.17 -3.09
C ASP A 68 -15.94 -15.31 -1.79
N GLY A 69 -15.70 -14.20 -1.08
CA GLY A 69 -14.92 -14.15 0.16
C GLY A 69 -13.41 -14.38 -0.02
N SER A 70 -12.88 -14.43 -1.24
CA SER A 70 -11.45 -14.63 -1.53
C SER A 70 -10.58 -13.57 -0.86
N PHE A 71 -10.94 -12.29 -1.01
CA PHE A 71 -10.24 -11.21 -0.31
C PHE A 71 -10.31 -11.37 1.20
N GLY A 72 -11.48 -11.73 1.74
CA GLY A 72 -11.65 -11.95 3.18
C GLY A 72 -10.75 -13.07 3.72
N ARG A 73 -10.54 -14.14 2.94
CA ARG A 73 -9.59 -15.22 3.29
C ARG A 73 -8.15 -14.71 3.33
N LEU A 74 -7.69 -14.03 2.27
CA LEU A 74 -6.32 -13.47 2.22
C LEU A 74 -6.09 -12.39 3.27
N PHE A 75 -7.05 -11.50 3.45
CA PHE A 75 -7.02 -10.47 4.47
C PHE A 75 -6.98 -11.09 5.87
N GLY A 76 -7.78 -12.12 6.12
CA GLY A 76 -7.71 -12.92 7.34
C GLY A 76 -6.31 -13.48 7.57
N PHE A 77 -5.71 -14.09 6.55
CA PHE A 77 -4.35 -14.64 6.64
C PHE A 77 -3.32 -13.58 7.06
N ILE A 78 -3.26 -12.42 6.38
CA ILE A 78 -2.27 -11.39 6.70
C ILE A 78 -2.55 -10.67 8.04
N THR A 79 -3.80 -10.72 8.54
CA THR A 79 -4.17 -10.11 9.84
C THR A 79 -4.02 -11.05 11.03
N GLY A 80 -3.52 -12.28 10.83
CA GLY A 80 -3.20 -13.23 11.90
C GLY A 80 -4.00 -14.53 11.88
N ARG A 81 -4.84 -14.79 10.87
CA ARG A 81 -5.45 -16.12 10.64
C ARG A 81 -4.50 -17.04 9.86
N ASN A 82 -3.26 -17.14 10.33
CA ASN A 82 -2.22 -18.04 9.85
C ASN A 82 -1.66 -18.84 11.03
N GLN A 83 -0.87 -19.87 10.75
CA GLN A 83 -0.41 -20.81 11.78
C GLN A 83 0.42 -20.16 12.89
N SER A 84 1.20 -19.12 12.57
CA SER A 84 2.02 -18.39 13.55
C SER A 84 1.27 -17.25 14.24
N GLN A 85 -0.01 -17.04 13.93
CA GLN A 85 -0.83 -15.90 14.38
C GLN A 85 -0.18 -14.53 14.10
N GLN A 86 0.74 -14.48 13.12
CA GLN A 86 1.55 -13.31 12.84
C GLN A 86 0.78 -12.31 11.98
N LYS A 87 0.94 -11.02 12.26
CA LYS A 87 0.49 -9.96 11.36
C LYS A 87 1.53 -9.70 10.29
N ILE A 88 1.11 -9.73 9.04
CA ILE A 88 1.91 -9.41 7.85
C ILE A 88 1.40 -8.06 7.34
N ALA A 89 2.33 -7.14 7.07
CA ALA A 89 1.97 -5.83 6.56
C ALA A 89 1.24 -5.95 5.21
N MET A 90 0.22 -5.13 5.01
CA MET A 90 -0.49 -5.06 3.73
C MET A 90 0.40 -4.42 2.66
N THR A 91 0.30 -4.93 1.44
CA THR A 91 1.01 -4.42 0.26
C THR A 91 0.04 -4.03 -0.86
N THR A 92 0.55 -3.35 -1.87
CA THR A 92 -0.21 -2.94 -3.06
C THR A 92 0.53 -3.34 -4.35
N PRO A 93 -0.17 -3.60 -5.47
CA PRO A 93 -1.61 -3.82 -5.59
C PRO A 93 -2.02 -5.23 -5.11
N VAL A 94 -3.32 -5.52 -5.16
CA VAL A 94 -3.85 -6.88 -5.10
C VAL A 94 -3.90 -7.44 -6.53
N TYR A 95 -3.32 -8.62 -6.74
CA TYR A 95 -3.31 -9.27 -8.04
C TYR A 95 -4.50 -10.22 -8.17
N MET A 96 -5.06 -10.28 -9.38
CA MET A 96 -6.12 -11.20 -9.76
C MET A 96 -5.65 -11.89 -11.04
N ALA A 97 -5.52 -13.21 -11.02
CA ALA A 97 -5.12 -13.99 -12.18
C ALA A 97 -6.19 -15.01 -12.57
N GLY A 98 -6.21 -15.35 -13.86
CA GLY A 98 -7.30 -16.08 -14.50
C GLY A 98 -8.19 -15.14 -15.32
N SER A 99 -8.50 -15.53 -16.56
CA SER A 99 -9.32 -14.72 -17.45
C SER A 99 -10.81 -15.05 -17.28
N PRO A 100 -11.72 -14.06 -17.28
CA PRO A 100 -13.15 -14.29 -17.42
C PRO A 100 -13.53 -15.01 -18.73
N THR A 101 -12.64 -14.97 -19.73
CA THR A 101 -12.79 -15.55 -21.07
C THR A 101 -11.97 -16.83 -21.28
N ALA A 102 -11.17 -17.25 -20.29
CA ALA A 102 -10.52 -18.55 -20.34
C ALA A 102 -11.56 -19.66 -20.11
N ASP A 103 -11.19 -20.90 -20.43
CA ASP A 103 -12.00 -22.10 -20.16
C ASP A 103 -12.68 -21.95 -18.78
N PRO A 104 -14.00 -22.15 -18.63
CA PRO A 104 -14.67 -22.08 -17.32
C PRO A 104 -14.08 -23.04 -16.27
N ALA A 105 -13.27 -24.02 -16.66
CA ALA A 105 -12.44 -24.83 -15.75
C ALA A 105 -11.16 -24.13 -15.23
N SER A 106 -10.78 -22.99 -15.80
CA SER A 106 -9.60 -22.21 -15.43
C SER A 106 -9.77 -21.61 -14.05
N GLN A 107 -8.99 -22.10 -13.10
CA GLN A 107 -9.02 -21.64 -11.73
C GLN A 107 -8.55 -20.20 -11.62
N ARG A 108 -9.43 -19.31 -11.15
CA ARG A 108 -9.11 -17.91 -10.86
C ARG A 108 -8.46 -17.81 -9.48
N VAL A 109 -7.49 -16.92 -9.33
CA VAL A 109 -6.80 -16.68 -8.05
C VAL A 109 -6.67 -15.21 -7.74
N MET A 110 -6.69 -14.89 -6.45
CA MET A 110 -6.34 -13.58 -5.90
C MET A 110 -5.02 -13.74 -5.15
N ALA A 111 -4.15 -12.72 -5.18
CA ALA A 111 -2.87 -12.76 -4.49
C ALA A 111 -2.44 -11.40 -3.91
N PHE A 112 -1.75 -11.45 -2.77
CA PHE A 112 -1.01 -10.32 -2.18
C PHE A 112 0.50 -10.58 -2.29
N VAL A 113 1.28 -9.53 -2.52
CA VAL A 113 2.74 -9.60 -2.49
C VAL A 113 3.22 -9.57 -1.03
N MET A 114 4.18 -10.41 -0.68
CA MET A 114 4.75 -10.42 0.66
C MET A 114 5.68 -9.20 0.85
N PRO A 115 5.62 -8.50 2.01
CA PRO A 115 6.55 -7.41 2.32
C PRO A 115 8.00 -7.87 2.27
N LYS A 116 8.93 -7.00 1.86
CA LYS A 116 10.37 -7.35 1.78
C LYS A 116 10.96 -7.87 3.09
N ALA A 117 10.47 -7.41 4.23
CA ALA A 117 10.94 -7.87 5.54
C ALA A 117 10.62 -9.36 5.84
N MET A 118 9.76 -9.98 5.02
CA MET A 118 9.28 -11.34 5.18
C MET A 118 9.82 -12.30 4.10
N ALA A 119 10.39 -11.76 3.02
CA ALA A 119 10.74 -12.47 1.80
C ALA A 119 12.17 -13.01 1.79
#